data_AF-A0A6A3XPP2-F1
#
_entry.id   AF-A0A6A3XPP2-F1
#
_cell.length_a   1.000
_cell.length_b   1.000
_cell.length_c   1.000
_cell.angle_alpha   90.00
_cell.angle_beta   90.00
_cell.angle_gamma   90.00
#
_symmetry.space_group_name_H-M   'P 1'
#
loop_
_entity.id
_entity.type
_entity.pdbx_description
1 polymer ?
#
loop_
_entity_poly.entity_id
_entity_poly.type
_entity_poly.pdbx_seq_one_letter_code
_entity_poly.pdbx_strand_id
1 'polypeptide(L)' 'MFTSWVHMGMYNAEFDGTRPWYACVPKLPCYDGFVMITEAQKSGDGIDVGVFLECNAMEKLQKMFQEVKYLHK' A
#
# COMPACT_ATOMS: atom_id res chain seq x y z
N MET A 1 8.13 -10.66 -3.83
CA MET A 1 8.95 -9.49 -4.26
C MET A 1 8.35 -8.24 -3.62
N PHE A 2 9.16 -7.25 -3.22
CA PHE A 2 8.61 -5.99 -2.73
C PHE A 2 9.22 -4.77 -3.42
N THR A 3 8.45 -3.67 -3.48
CA THR A 3 8.93 -2.35 -3.86
C THR A 3 8.51 -1.33 -2.82
N SER A 4 9.38 -0.33 -2.58
CA SER A 4 9.11 0.77 -1.66
C SER A 4 9.12 2.07 -2.42
N TRP A 5 7.99 2.77 -2.37
CA TRP A 5 7.78 4.09 -2.96
C TRP A 5 7.64 5.15 -1.86
N VAL A 6 8.08 4.83 -0.64
CA VAL A 6 8.20 5.80 0.45
C VAL A 6 9.23 6.84 0.03
N HIS A 7 8.88 8.12 0.18
CA HIS A 7 9.67 9.29 -0.25
C HIS A 7 9.74 9.53 -1.77
N MET A 8 8.86 8.91 -2.57
CA MET A 8 8.74 9.26 -3.99
C MET A 8 7.91 10.52 -4.22
N GLY A 9 7.30 11.11 -3.18
CA GLY A 9 6.49 12.32 -3.29
C GLY A 9 5.23 12.06 -4.12
N MET A 10 4.58 10.92 -3.92
CA MET A 10 3.43 10.46 -4.72
C MET A 10 2.27 11.45 -4.67
N TYR A 11 2.14 12.18 -3.57
CA TYR A 11 1.10 13.19 -3.35
C TYR A 11 1.60 14.64 -3.52
N ASN A 12 2.85 14.84 -3.95
CA ASN A 12 3.46 16.16 -4.12
C ASN A 12 3.17 16.80 -5.48
N ALA A 13 2.72 16.01 -6.47
CA ALA A 13 2.33 16.55 -7.76
C ALA A 13 1.18 17.55 -7.58
N GLU A 14 1.30 18.76 -8.15
CA GLU A 14 0.32 19.83 -8.01
C GLU A 14 0.00 20.41 -9.38
N PHE A 15 -1.29 20.47 -9.70
CA PHE A 15 -1.81 21.03 -10.94
C PHE A 15 -2.93 22.01 -10.57
N ASP A 16 -2.70 23.31 -10.79
CA ASP A 16 -3.65 24.39 -10.47
C ASP A 16 -4.17 24.32 -9.02
N GLY A 17 -3.28 24.09 -8.06
CA GLY A 17 -3.62 23.96 -6.63
C GLY A 17 -4.29 22.64 -6.24
N THR A 18 -4.47 21.71 -7.19
CA THR A 18 -5.05 20.38 -6.95
C THR A 18 -3.95 19.33 -6.82
N ARG A 19 -4.02 18.53 -5.76
CA ARG A 19 -3.11 17.40 -5.51
C ARG A 19 -3.83 16.07 -5.66
N PRO A 20 -3.10 14.97 -5.97
CA PRO A 20 -3.67 13.63 -6.00
C PRO A 20 -4.36 13.28 -4.69
N TRP A 21 -5.60 12.79 -4.79
CA TRP A 21 -6.34 12.26 -3.64
C TRP A 21 -6.02 10.77 -3.37
N TYR A 22 -5.48 10.10 -4.39
CA TYR A 22 -5.09 8.69 -4.38
C TYR A 22 -4.02 8.47 -5.46
N ALA A 23 -2.99 7.72 -5.12
CA ALA A 23 -1.97 7.28 -6.05
C ALA A 23 -1.72 5.79 -5.83
N CYS A 24 -1.70 5.01 -6.91
CA CYS A 24 -1.69 3.55 -6.82
C CYS A 24 -0.88 2.89 -7.91
N VAL A 25 -0.68 1.59 -7.71
CA VAL A 25 -0.02 0.71 -8.66
C VAL A 25 -0.89 0.56 -9.91
N PRO A 26 -0.34 0.72 -11.13
CA PRO A 26 -1.06 0.38 -12.35
C PRO A 26 -1.33 -1.12 -12.39
N LYS A 27 -2.45 -1.57 -12.98
CA LYS A 27 -2.74 -3.01 -13.09
C LYS A 27 -1.60 -3.75 -13.81
N LEU A 28 -0.89 -4.64 -13.12
CA LEU A 28 0.16 -5.49 -13.66
C LEU A 28 -0.33 -6.96 -13.75
N PRO A 29 0.05 -7.73 -14.77
CA PRO A 29 -0.40 -9.11 -14.96
C PRO A 29 0.24 -10.13 -13.98
N CYS A 30 1.16 -9.72 -13.11
CA CYS A 30 2.00 -10.59 -12.27
C CYS A 30 1.95 -10.24 -10.77
N TYR A 31 0.76 -9.93 -10.26
CA TYR A 31 0.59 -9.45 -8.90
C TYR A 31 0.78 -10.49 -7.79
N ASP A 32 0.65 -11.80 -8.06
CA ASP A 32 0.76 -12.78 -6.98
C ASP A 32 2.16 -12.77 -6.33
N GLY A 33 2.18 -12.66 -5.01
CA GLY A 33 3.42 -12.54 -4.23
C GLY A 33 4.11 -11.17 -4.29
N PHE A 34 3.40 -10.13 -4.78
CA PHE A 34 3.91 -8.77 -4.86
C PHE A 34 3.46 -7.92 -3.65
N VAL A 35 4.41 -7.17 -3.08
CA VAL A 35 4.18 -6.26 -1.95
C VAL A 35 4.61 -4.85 -2.32
N MET A 36 3.75 -3.88 -2.07
CA MET A 36 3.99 -2.46 -2.29
C MET A 36 3.92 -1.70 -0.99
N ILE A 37 4.93 -0.87 -0.75
CA ILE A 37 4.96 0.03 0.39
C ILE A 37 4.92 1.45 -0.16
N THR A 38 3.90 2.24 0.20
CA THR A 38 3.69 3.59 -0.31
C THR A 38 3.54 4.60 0.82
N GLU A 39 3.69 5.88 0.46
CA GLU A 39 3.26 6.98 1.32
C GLU A 39 1.77 6.83 1.66
N ALA A 40 1.39 7.18 2.89
CA ALA A 40 0.00 7.10 3.32
C ALA A 40 -0.90 7.99 2.47
N GLN A 41 -2.10 7.49 2.17
CA GLN A 41 -3.09 8.21 1.38
C GLN A 41 -3.34 9.63 1.91
N LYS A 42 -3.47 10.61 1.00
CA LYS A 42 -3.67 12.04 1.32
C LYS A 42 -2.55 12.64 2.18
N SER A 43 -1.33 12.11 2.10
CA SER A 43 -0.20 12.55 2.94
C SER A 43 -0.49 12.41 4.44
N GLY A 44 -1.23 11.37 4.82
CA GLY A 44 -1.47 11.04 6.22
C GLY A 44 -0.20 10.58 6.94
N ASP A 45 -0.32 10.33 8.25
CA ASP A 45 0.78 9.75 9.02
C ASP A 45 0.93 8.25 8.74
N GLY A 46 2.17 7.80 8.56
CA GLY A 46 2.50 6.39 8.37
C GLY A 46 2.73 6.00 6.91
N ILE A 47 2.50 4.71 6.63
CA ILE A 47 2.71 4.09 5.31
C ILE A 47 1.53 3.17 5.00
N ASP A 48 1.22 3.05 3.72
CA ASP A 48 0.27 2.07 3.22
C ASP A 48 1.03 0.85 2.68
N VAL A 49 0.54 -0.36 2.99
CA VAL A 49 1.12 -1.62 2.51
C VAL A 49 0.09 -2.38 1.69
N GLY A 50 0.28 -2.41 0.38
CA GLY A 50 -0.51 -3.21 -0.55
C GLY A 50 0.10 -4.58 -0.72
N VAL A 51 -0.66 -5.63 -0.43
CA VAL A 51 -0.23 -7.03 -0.61
C VAL A 51 -1.15 -7.72 -1.60
N PHE A 52 -0.56 -8.35 -2.60
CA PHE A 52 -1.28 -9.05 -3.66
C PHE A 52 -0.97 -10.53 -3.58
N LEU A 53 -1.97 -11.34 -3.28
CA LEU A 53 -1.86 -12.79 -3.14
C LEU A 53 -3.10 -13.46 -3.73
N GLU A 54 -2.98 -14.75 -4.08
CA GLU A 54 -4.14 -15.62 -4.28
C GLU A 54 -5.11 -15.58 -3.09
N CYS A 55 -6.41 -15.77 -3.35
CA CYS A 55 -7.47 -15.61 -2.37
C CYS A 55 -7.22 -16.37 -1.05
N ASN A 56 -6.82 -17.64 -1.14
CA ASN A 56 -6.54 -18.47 0.04
C ASN A 56 -5.36 -17.95 0.87
N ALA A 57 -4.36 -17.37 0.22
CA ALA A 57 -3.21 -16.76 0.90
C ALA A 57 -3.59 -15.40 1.51
N MET A 58 -4.46 -14.61 0.87
CA MET A 58 -5.03 -13.39 1.45
C MET A 58 -5.82 -13.69 2.73
N GLU A 59 -6.65 -14.73 2.76
CA GLU A 59 -7.40 -15.12 3.96
C GLU A 59 -6.47 -15.50 5.13
N LYS A 60 -5.38 -16.23 4.84
CA LYS A 60 -4.37 -16.56 5.85
C LYS A 60 -3.65 -15.31 6.36
N LEU A 61 -3.30 -14.39 5.46
CA LEU A 61 -2.68 -13.12 5.84
C LEU A 61 -3.58 -12.29 6.75
N GLN A 62 -4.88 -12.21 6.46
CA GLN A 62 -5.85 -11.50 7.31
C GLN A 62 -5.90 -12.07 8.73
N LYS A 63 -5.89 -13.40 8.87
CA LYS A 63 -5.85 -14.06 10.19
C LYS A 63 -4.55 -13.76 10.92
N MET A 64 -3.40 -13.95 10.27
CA MET A 64 -2.09 -13.66 10.87
C MET A 64 -1.96 -12.19 11.28
N PHE A 65 -2.50 -11.26 10.48
CA PHE A 65 -2.47 -9.84 10.78
C PHE A 65 -3.21 -9.51 12.08
N GLN A 66 -4.32 -10.19 12.37
CA GLN A 66 -5.07 -10.02 13.62
C GLN A 66 -4.29 -10.48 14.86
N GLU A 67 -3.34 -11.41 14.71
CA GLU A 67 -2.52 -11.92 15.81
C GLU A 67 -1.37 -10.97 16.19
N VAL A 68 -1.07 -9.97 15.37
CA VAL A 68 0.03 -9.02 15.59
C VAL A 68 -0.36 -7.95 16.62
N LYS A 69 -0.09 -8.24 17.89
CA LYS A 69 -0.52 -7.43 19.05
C LYS A 69 -0.17 -5.94 19.01
N TYR A 70 0.92 -5.54 18.35
CA TYR A 70 1.38 -4.15 18.32
C TYR A 70 0.80 -3.34 17.15
N LEU A 71 0.07 -3.97 16.22
CA LEU A 71 -0.62 -3.29 15.12
C LEU A 71 -2.07 -2.91 15.49
N HIS A 72 -2.58 -3.44 16.59
CA HIS A 72 -3.92 -3.16 17.12
C HIS A 72 -3.77 -2.41 18.44
N LYS A 73 -4.47 -1.29 18.59
CA LYS A 73 -4.55 -0.54 19.85
C LYS A 73 -5.57 -1.16 20.80
#